data_AF-A0A9D3LZS1-F1
#
_entry.id   AF-A0A9D3LZS1-F1
#
_cell.length_a   1.000
_cell.length_b   1.000
_cell.length_c   1.000
_cell.angle_alpha   90.00
_cell.angle_beta   90.00
_cell.angle_gamma   90.00
#
_symmetry.space_group_name_H-M   'P 1'
#
loop_
_entity.id
_entity.type
_entity.pdbx_description
1 polymer ?
#
loop_
_entity_poly.entity_id
_entity_poly.type
_entity_poly.pdbx_seq_one_letter_code
_entity_poly.pdbx_strand_id
1 'polypeptide(L)'
;MRKTNKFTPPVPFASRFLNTRTMKETFRSYVELLISVALDADVMDALEKEKDELLLPHMRKVEGMLTDNRRRLLPRLRVGQLFKNALDSFPELSLVTALEKDGENPSFKVQLSGKAYNRKTLRPSKASSKLPLEYTVEKERTQWFSLYHSLQHYKYHTFLICKDEIASVRTQRGGCLGQEETVKLCLRNGSWVERLFHKFGELLTQVQQTCL
;
A
#
# COMPACT_ATOMS: atom_id res chain seq x y z
N MET A 1 28.95 -29.47 26.86
CA MET A 1 27.92 -29.08 25.86
C MET A 1 27.57 -27.60 26.05
N ARG A 2 27.99 -26.71 25.15
CA ARG A 2 27.65 -25.27 25.20
C ARG A 2 26.23 -25.09 24.66
N LYS A 3 25.30 -24.62 25.48
CA LYS A 3 23.98 -24.16 25.02
C LYS A 3 24.20 -22.83 24.28
N THR A 4 24.06 -22.86 22.96
CA THR A 4 24.01 -21.65 22.14
C THR A 4 22.74 -20.89 22.48
N ASN A 5 22.89 -19.78 23.20
CA ASN A 5 21.80 -18.85 23.45
C ASN A 5 21.43 -18.22 22.10
N LYS A 6 20.32 -18.65 21.50
CA LYS A 6 19.81 -18.07 20.27
C LYS A 6 19.47 -16.61 20.57
N PHE A 7 20.27 -15.69 20.08
CA PHE A 7 19.99 -14.26 20.15
C PHE A 7 18.80 -14.00 19.23
N THR A 8 17.59 -14.02 19.78
CA THR A 8 16.40 -13.53 19.08
C THR A 8 16.57 -12.03 18.92
N PRO A 9 16.74 -11.49 17.70
CA PRO A 9 16.83 -10.05 17.53
C PRO A 9 15.56 -9.41 18.10
N PRO A 10 15.66 -8.28 18.82
CA PRO A 10 14.50 -7.63 19.38
C PRO A 10 13.53 -7.29 18.25
N VAL A 11 12.27 -7.69 18.42
CA VAL A 11 11.23 -7.43 17.43
C VAL A 11 11.23 -5.93 17.12
N PRO A 12 11.33 -5.52 15.83
CA PRO A 12 11.45 -4.12 15.43
C PRO A 12 10.37 -3.27 16.08
N PHE A 13 10.72 -2.03 16.46
CA PHE A 13 9.82 -1.12 17.17
C PHE A 13 8.48 -0.92 16.44
N ALA A 14 8.45 -0.90 15.10
CA ALA A 14 7.20 -0.89 14.34
C ALA A 14 6.27 -2.05 14.72
N SER A 15 6.79 -3.28 14.76
CA SER A 15 5.98 -4.46 15.06
C SER A 15 5.35 -4.38 16.45
N ARG A 16 6.05 -3.83 17.45
CA ARG A 16 5.47 -3.62 18.79
C ARG A 16 4.37 -2.55 18.81
N PHE A 17 4.57 -1.42 18.15
CA PHE A 17 3.56 -0.35 18.07
C PHE A 17 2.32 -0.80 17.28
N LEU A 18 2.53 -1.53 16.18
CA LEU A 18 1.46 -2.07 15.35
C LEU A 18 0.65 -3.14 16.08
N ASN A 19 1.22 -3.91 17.00
CA ASN A 19 0.47 -4.94 17.73
C ASN A 19 -0.42 -4.42 18.86
N THR A 20 -0.66 -3.10 18.97
CA THR A 20 -1.58 -2.53 19.95
C THR A 20 -3.04 -2.64 19.51
N ARG A 21 -3.96 -2.83 20.47
CA ARG A 21 -5.41 -2.85 20.21
C ARG A 21 -5.87 -1.58 19.49
N THR A 22 -5.38 -0.42 19.92
CA THR A 22 -5.68 0.89 19.32
C THR A 22 -5.27 0.97 17.85
N MET A 23 -4.11 0.42 17.47
CA MET A 23 -3.65 0.45 16.09
C MET A 23 -4.43 -0.54 15.20
N LYS A 24 -4.79 -1.72 15.73
CA LYS A 24 -5.69 -2.65 15.04
C LYS A 24 -7.06 -2.01 14.75
N GLU A 25 -7.61 -1.29 15.72
CA GLU A 25 -8.87 -0.55 15.57
C GLU A 25 -8.73 0.60 14.56
N THR A 26 -7.68 1.40 14.67
CA THR A 26 -7.35 2.46 13.70
C THR A 26 -7.29 1.92 12.27
N PHE A 27 -6.63 0.78 12.07
CA PHE A 27 -6.54 0.19 10.75
C PHE A 27 -7.88 -0.39 10.27
N ARG A 28 -8.66 -0.99 11.17
CA ARG A 28 -10.02 -1.45 10.85
C ARG A 28 -10.90 -0.30 10.36
N SER A 29 -10.89 0.85 11.04
CA SER A 29 -11.65 2.04 10.62
C SER A 29 -11.13 2.62 9.30
N TYR A 30 -9.83 2.51 9.03
CA TYR A 30 -9.28 2.86 7.71
C TYR A 30 -9.82 1.95 6.60
N VAL A 31 -9.90 0.62 6.83
CA VAL A 31 -10.49 -0.33 5.89
C VAL A 31 -12.00 -0.07 5.71
N GLU A 32 -12.72 0.22 6.79
CA GLU A 32 -14.13 0.61 6.76
C GLU A 32 -14.38 1.82 5.85
N LEU A 33 -13.55 2.86 5.99
CA LEU A 33 -13.61 4.02 5.12
C LEU A 33 -13.35 3.61 3.65
N LEU A 34 -12.32 2.82 3.36
CA LEU A 34 -12.04 2.39 1.97
C LEU A 34 -13.17 1.57 1.35
N ILE A 35 -13.84 0.70 2.12
CA ILE A 35 -15.03 -0.03 1.68
C ILE A 35 -16.16 0.97 1.38
N SER A 36 -16.37 1.95 2.24
CA SER A 36 -17.41 2.97 2.06
C SER A 36 -17.18 3.79 0.78
N VAL A 37 -15.94 4.20 0.52
CA VAL A 37 -15.55 4.88 -0.73
C VAL A 37 -15.72 4.00 -1.97
N ALA A 38 -15.50 2.69 -1.84
CA ALA A 38 -15.71 1.75 -2.94
C ALA A 38 -17.19 1.55 -3.27
N LEU A 39 -18.07 1.72 -2.28
CA LEU A 39 -19.53 1.63 -2.45
C LEU A 39 -20.15 2.93 -2.94
N ASP A 40 -19.58 4.07 -2.54
CA ASP A 40 -20.04 5.41 -2.90
C ASP A 40 -18.86 6.38 -2.98
N ALA A 41 -18.70 7.01 -4.15
CA ALA A 41 -17.57 7.89 -4.39
C ALA A 41 -17.70 9.26 -3.71
N ASP A 42 -18.91 9.65 -3.30
CA ASP A 42 -19.16 10.94 -2.67
C ASP A 42 -18.93 10.90 -1.15
N VAL A 43 -18.78 9.70 -0.57
CA VAL A 43 -18.53 9.51 0.88
C VAL A 43 -17.30 10.28 1.35
N MET A 44 -16.20 10.30 0.59
CA MET A 44 -15.02 11.07 1.00
C MET A 44 -15.32 12.56 1.12
N ASP A 45 -15.99 13.12 0.12
CA ASP A 45 -16.31 14.55 0.09
C ASP A 45 -17.32 14.91 1.18
N ALA A 46 -18.29 14.02 1.47
CA ALA A 46 -19.22 14.16 2.57
C ALA A 46 -18.51 14.16 3.94
N LEU A 47 -17.65 13.16 4.21
CA LEU A 47 -16.87 13.09 5.46
C LEU A 47 -15.98 14.31 5.64
N GLU A 48 -15.29 14.76 4.58
CA GLU A 48 -14.45 15.96 4.61
C GLU A 48 -15.26 17.22 4.92
N LYS A 49 -16.44 17.39 4.29
CA LYS A 49 -17.35 18.52 4.51
C LYS A 49 -17.88 18.55 5.95
N GLU A 50 -18.25 17.39 6.47
CA GLU A 50 -18.79 17.22 7.82
C GLU A 50 -17.72 17.22 8.91
N LYS A 51 -16.43 17.21 8.53
CA LYS A 51 -15.28 17.10 9.43
C LYS A 51 -15.39 15.89 10.35
N ASP A 52 -15.78 14.77 9.78
CA ASP A 52 -15.99 13.52 10.51
C ASP A 52 -14.83 13.22 11.48
N GLU A 53 -15.19 12.91 12.72
CA GLU A 53 -14.27 12.62 13.81
C GLU A 53 -14.10 11.11 14.03
N LEU A 54 -14.89 10.26 13.34
CA LEU A 54 -14.88 8.82 13.54
C LEU A 54 -13.89 8.11 12.60
N LEU A 55 -13.94 8.36 11.30
CA LEU A 55 -13.14 7.67 10.29
C LEU A 55 -11.94 8.50 9.81
N LEU A 56 -12.09 9.81 9.61
CA LEU A 56 -11.02 10.65 9.07
C LEU A 56 -9.74 10.66 9.94
N PRO A 57 -9.79 10.72 11.28
CA PRO A 57 -8.58 10.68 12.09
C PRO A 57 -7.78 9.39 11.90
N HIS A 58 -8.48 8.25 11.76
CA HIS A 58 -7.83 6.97 11.52
C HIS A 58 -7.20 6.89 10.13
N MET A 59 -7.88 7.42 9.10
CA MET A 59 -7.30 7.55 7.76
C MET A 59 -6.04 8.40 7.77
N ARG A 60 -6.09 9.61 8.36
CA ARG A 60 -4.92 10.50 8.47
C ARG A 60 -3.76 9.81 9.19
N LYS A 61 -4.04 9.01 10.22
CA LYS A 61 -3.01 8.25 10.94
C LYS A 61 -2.32 7.23 10.05
N VAL A 62 -3.07 6.40 9.33
CA VAL A 62 -2.50 5.38 8.43
C VAL A 62 -1.77 6.03 7.24
N GLU A 63 -2.37 7.03 6.61
CA GLU A 63 -1.75 7.76 5.48
C GLU A 63 -0.50 8.54 5.89
N GLY A 64 -0.47 9.07 7.11
CA GLY A 64 0.71 9.68 7.72
C GLY A 64 1.86 8.69 7.83
N MET A 65 1.58 7.49 8.38
CA MET A 65 2.59 6.42 8.49
C MET A 65 3.16 6.01 7.12
N LEU A 66 2.32 5.89 6.10
CA LEU A 66 2.76 5.60 4.73
C LEU A 66 3.64 6.73 4.17
N THR A 67 3.20 7.98 4.35
CA THR A 67 3.89 9.17 3.85
C THR A 67 5.24 9.36 4.51
N ASP A 68 5.34 9.17 5.82
CA ASP A 68 6.58 9.30 6.58
C ASP A 68 7.61 8.24 6.15
N ASN A 69 7.18 6.99 6.01
CA ASN A 69 8.05 5.92 5.53
C ASN A 69 8.49 6.13 4.07
N ARG A 70 7.60 6.65 3.21
CA ARG A 70 7.95 6.99 1.82
C ARG A 70 8.98 8.12 1.78
N ARG A 71 8.82 9.15 2.62
CA ARG A 71 9.77 10.28 2.72
C ARG A 71 11.16 9.82 3.14
N ARG A 72 11.27 8.82 4.03
CA ARG A 72 12.56 8.24 4.47
C ARG A 72 13.31 7.52 3.34
N LEU A 73 12.59 6.92 2.40
CA LEU A 73 13.19 6.21 1.25
C LEU A 73 13.64 7.15 0.14
N LEU A 74 12.96 8.29 -0.05
CA LEU A 74 13.16 9.16 -1.22
C LEU A 74 14.64 9.57 -1.45
N PRO A 75 15.43 9.95 -0.43
CA PRO A 75 16.85 10.29 -0.62
C PRO A 75 17.72 9.10 -1.08
N ARG A 76 17.31 7.86 -0.78
CA ARG A 76 18.04 6.63 -1.14
C ARG A 76 17.84 6.26 -2.62
N LEU A 77 16.71 6.64 -3.22
CA LEU A 77 16.39 6.31 -4.61
C LEU A 77 17.30 7.02 -5.62
N ARG A 78 17.66 8.29 -5.34
CA ARG A 78 18.40 9.20 -6.25
C ARG A 78 17.83 9.20 -7.67
N VAL A 79 16.52 9.35 -7.80
CA VAL A 79 15.83 9.38 -9.10
C VAL A 79 15.58 10.80 -9.59
N GLY A 80 15.67 10.97 -10.91
CA GLY A 80 15.21 12.18 -11.58
C GLY A 80 13.68 12.31 -11.57
N GLN A 81 13.18 13.50 -11.87
CA GLN A 81 11.76 13.84 -11.78
C GLN A 81 10.87 12.94 -12.66
N LEU A 82 11.31 12.60 -13.88
CA LEU A 82 10.53 11.75 -14.79
C LEU A 82 10.28 10.35 -14.21
N PHE A 83 11.34 9.71 -13.69
CA PHE A 83 11.21 8.38 -13.10
C PHE A 83 10.37 8.43 -11.82
N LYS A 84 10.56 9.47 -10.97
CA LYS A 84 9.70 9.69 -9.81
C LYS A 84 8.22 9.85 -10.20
N ASN A 85 7.93 10.64 -11.23
CA ASN A 85 6.55 10.82 -11.71
C ASN A 85 5.95 9.49 -12.20
N ALA A 86 6.75 8.65 -12.86
CA ALA A 86 6.29 7.34 -13.30
C ALA A 86 6.00 6.43 -12.09
N LEU A 87 6.93 6.35 -11.12
CA LEU A 87 6.75 5.62 -9.86
C LEU A 87 5.53 6.08 -9.06
N ASP A 88 5.16 7.36 -9.15
CA ASP A 88 4.00 7.90 -8.44
C ASP A 88 2.67 7.70 -9.17
N SER A 89 2.72 7.45 -10.49
CA SER A 89 1.55 7.39 -11.37
C SER A 89 1.06 5.97 -11.62
N PHE A 90 1.99 5.03 -11.83
CA PHE A 90 1.67 3.69 -12.33
C PHE A 90 1.67 2.67 -11.18
N PRO A 91 0.53 2.02 -10.89
CA PRO A 91 0.36 1.24 -9.68
C PRO A 91 1.01 -0.14 -9.69
N GLU A 92 1.60 -0.57 -10.80
CA GLU A 92 2.27 -1.87 -10.91
C GLU A 92 3.76 -1.68 -11.18
N LEU A 93 4.58 -2.53 -10.57
CA LEU A 93 6.02 -2.52 -10.71
C LEU A 93 6.52 -3.97 -10.81
N SER A 94 7.39 -4.21 -11.79
CA SER A 94 8.18 -5.44 -11.89
C SER A 94 9.68 -5.10 -11.93
N LEU A 95 10.48 -5.99 -11.35
CA LEU A 95 11.93 -5.92 -11.39
C LEU A 95 12.44 -6.96 -12.38
N VAL A 96 13.16 -6.50 -13.41
CA VAL A 96 13.72 -7.37 -14.45
C VAL A 96 15.24 -7.36 -14.34
N THR A 97 15.84 -8.54 -14.37
CA THR A 97 17.31 -8.69 -14.49
C THR A 97 17.59 -9.23 -15.88
N ALA A 98 18.35 -8.49 -16.68
CA ALA A 98 18.75 -8.90 -18.01
C ALA A 98 20.26 -9.15 -18.05
N LEU A 99 20.66 -10.31 -18.56
CA LEU A 99 22.07 -10.59 -18.88
C LEU A 99 22.38 -9.92 -20.21
N GLU A 100 23.36 -9.01 -20.22
CA GLU A 100 23.84 -8.39 -21.46
C GLU A 100 24.55 -9.45 -22.32
N LYS A 101 24.54 -9.27 -23.65
CA LYS A 101 25.04 -10.25 -24.62
C LYS A 101 26.54 -10.57 -24.46
N ASP A 102 27.30 -9.68 -23.82
CA ASP A 102 28.74 -9.82 -23.57
C ASP A 102 29.08 -10.41 -22.18
N GLY A 103 28.08 -10.91 -21.44
CA GLY A 103 28.28 -11.88 -20.35
C GLY A 103 28.81 -11.37 -19.01
N GLU A 104 29.37 -10.16 -18.91
CA GLU A 104 30.09 -9.76 -17.69
C GLU A 104 29.32 -8.90 -16.68
N ASN A 105 28.21 -8.24 -17.05
CA ASN A 105 27.42 -7.48 -16.07
C ASN A 105 25.90 -7.54 -16.31
N PRO A 106 25.10 -8.01 -15.35
CA PRO A 106 23.64 -7.97 -15.47
C PRO A 106 23.13 -6.53 -15.34
N SER A 107 22.18 -6.15 -16.20
CA SER A 107 21.42 -4.91 -16.06
C SER A 107 20.16 -5.15 -15.23
N PHE A 108 19.88 -4.26 -14.29
CA PHE A 108 18.68 -4.30 -13.44
C PHE A 108 17.73 -3.21 -13.90
N LYS A 109 16.47 -3.57 -14.11
CA LYS A 109 15.45 -2.67 -14.65
C LYS A 109 14.22 -2.65 -13.77
N VAL A 110 13.67 -1.45 -13.58
CA VAL A 110 12.34 -1.24 -13.03
C VAL A 110 11.39 -1.03 -14.20
N GLN A 111 10.40 -1.90 -14.32
CA GLN A 111 9.32 -1.77 -15.28
C GLN A 111 8.02 -1.40 -14.56
N LEU A 112 7.30 -0.44 -15.11
CA LEU A 112 6.07 0.12 -14.55
C LEU A 112 4.89 -0.18 -15.47
N SER A 113 3.75 -0.55 -14.90
CA SER A 113 2.55 -0.89 -15.65
C SER A 113 1.27 -0.50 -14.92
N GLY A 114 0.14 -0.95 -15.45
CA GLY A 114 -1.19 -0.56 -14.96
C GLY A 114 -1.64 0.81 -15.48
N LYS A 115 -2.87 1.17 -15.13
CA LYS A 115 -3.46 2.47 -15.50
C LYS A 115 -3.17 3.47 -14.39
N ALA A 116 -2.68 4.66 -14.77
CA ALA A 116 -2.60 5.78 -13.84
C ALA A 116 -3.98 6.08 -13.24
N TYR A 117 -4.01 6.59 -12.01
CA TYR A 117 -5.26 6.83 -11.27
C TYR A 117 -5.21 8.15 -10.49
N ASN A 118 -6.39 8.71 -10.22
CA ASN A 118 -6.52 9.89 -9.38
C ASN A 118 -6.34 9.49 -7.91
N ARG A 119 -5.41 10.13 -7.20
CA ARG A 119 -5.08 9.77 -5.80
C ARG A 119 -6.17 10.11 -4.79
N LYS A 120 -7.05 11.07 -5.09
CA LYS A 120 -8.20 11.43 -4.25
C LYS A 120 -9.34 10.42 -4.47
N THR A 121 -9.74 10.22 -5.72
CA THR A 121 -10.93 9.42 -6.04
C THR A 121 -10.64 7.93 -6.23
N LEU A 122 -9.36 7.54 -6.32
CA LEU A 122 -8.89 6.18 -6.58
C LEU A 122 -9.39 5.59 -7.91
N ARG A 123 -9.93 6.43 -8.81
CA ARG A 123 -10.44 6.01 -10.12
C ARG A 123 -9.33 6.06 -11.18
N PRO A 124 -9.37 5.18 -12.19
CA PRO A 124 -8.47 5.26 -13.35
C PRO A 124 -8.51 6.66 -13.99
N SER A 125 -7.34 7.21 -14.24
CA SER A 125 -7.16 8.45 -14.98
C SER A 125 -7.47 8.21 -16.45
N LYS A 126 -8.16 9.18 -17.06
CA LYS A 126 -8.42 9.19 -18.51
C LYS A 126 -7.24 9.79 -19.30
N ALA A 127 -6.28 10.40 -18.62
CA ALA A 127 -5.15 11.04 -19.27
C ALA A 127 -4.15 9.98 -19.77
N SER A 128 -3.74 10.09 -21.03
CA SER A 128 -2.60 9.34 -21.53
C SER A 128 -1.31 9.95 -20.99
N SER A 129 -0.45 9.12 -20.41
CA SER A 129 0.86 9.52 -19.91
C SER A 129 1.92 9.15 -20.94
N LYS A 130 2.83 10.10 -21.24
CA LYS A 130 3.99 9.90 -22.12
C LYS A 130 5.27 9.55 -21.35
N LEU A 131 5.14 9.13 -20.09
CA LEU A 131 6.30 8.80 -19.26
C LEU A 131 6.95 7.49 -19.74
N PRO A 132 8.28 7.40 -19.74
CA PRO A 132 8.95 6.11 -19.89
C PRO A 132 8.48 5.15 -18.80
N LEU A 133 8.36 3.87 -19.14
CA LEU A 133 7.89 2.81 -18.24
C LEU A 133 8.98 1.81 -17.88
N GLU A 134 10.17 1.95 -18.45
CA GLU A 134 11.32 1.12 -18.14
C GLU A 134 12.51 2.02 -17.78
N TYR A 135 13.17 1.69 -16.67
CA TYR A 135 14.32 2.44 -16.16
C TYR A 135 15.40 1.48 -15.68
N THR A 136 16.63 1.65 -16.18
CA THR A 136 17.79 0.93 -15.66
C THR A 136 18.21 1.51 -14.30
N VAL A 137 18.50 0.63 -13.34
CA VAL A 137 18.83 0.98 -11.96
C VAL A 137 20.02 0.17 -11.45
N GLU A 138 20.66 0.66 -10.40
CA GLU A 138 21.66 -0.09 -9.64
C GLU A 138 21.00 -1.24 -8.86
N LYS A 139 21.64 -2.41 -8.82
CA LYS A 139 21.14 -3.62 -8.16
C LYS A 139 20.77 -3.36 -6.70
N GLU A 140 21.63 -2.64 -6.00
CA GLU A 140 21.55 -2.35 -4.56
C GLU A 140 20.31 -1.50 -4.23
N ARG A 141 19.73 -0.81 -5.21
CA ARG A 141 18.59 0.09 -5.04
C ARG A 141 17.25 -0.54 -5.37
N THR A 142 17.24 -1.71 -6.01
CA THR A 142 16.02 -2.40 -6.45
C THR A 142 15.00 -2.59 -5.31
N GLN A 143 15.47 -2.98 -4.13
CA GLN A 143 14.62 -3.12 -2.94
C GLN A 143 13.99 -1.79 -2.51
N TRP A 144 14.72 -0.67 -2.59
CA TRP A 144 14.18 0.65 -2.25
C TRP A 144 13.08 1.07 -3.22
N PHE A 145 13.20 0.76 -4.52
CA PHE A 145 12.15 1.01 -5.50
C PHE A 145 10.88 0.24 -5.18
N SER A 146 10.98 -1.07 -4.92
CA SER A 146 9.83 -1.89 -4.56
C SER A 146 9.13 -1.40 -3.29
N LEU A 147 9.90 -1.03 -2.26
CA LEU A 147 9.34 -0.51 -1.01
C LEU A 147 8.68 0.85 -1.18
N TYR A 148 9.34 1.78 -1.87
CA TYR A 148 8.78 3.10 -2.16
C TYR A 148 7.46 2.98 -2.93
N HIS A 149 7.45 2.16 -3.98
CA HIS A 149 6.29 1.93 -4.82
C HIS A 149 5.14 1.27 -4.06
N SER A 150 5.44 0.26 -3.24
CA SER A 150 4.46 -0.39 -2.36
C SER A 150 3.80 0.60 -1.40
N LEU A 151 4.57 1.50 -0.78
CA LEU A 151 4.03 2.56 0.09
C LEU A 151 3.20 3.58 -0.69
N GLN A 152 3.69 3.99 -1.86
CA GLN A 152 3.04 4.98 -2.72
C GLN A 152 1.66 4.53 -3.18
N HIS A 153 1.51 3.24 -3.50
CA HIS A 153 0.27 2.65 -4.03
C HIS A 153 -0.52 1.85 -3.00
N TYR A 154 -0.10 1.84 -1.72
CA TYR A 154 -0.73 1.05 -0.67
C TYR A 154 -2.24 1.29 -0.57
N LYS A 155 -2.66 2.56 -0.52
CA LYS A 155 -4.09 2.94 -0.45
C LYS A 155 -4.87 2.40 -1.65
N TYR A 156 -4.33 2.58 -2.86
CA TYR A 156 -4.96 2.14 -4.09
C TYR A 156 -5.13 0.62 -4.13
N HIS A 157 -4.08 -0.14 -3.83
CA HIS A 157 -4.16 -1.60 -3.82
C HIS A 157 -5.07 -2.13 -2.71
N THR A 158 -5.05 -1.52 -1.52
CA THR A 158 -5.98 -1.88 -0.45
C THR A 158 -7.42 -1.60 -0.85
N PHE A 159 -7.68 -0.49 -1.53
CA PHE A 159 -9.00 -0.17 -2.08
C PHE A 159 -9.47 -1.20 -3.11
N LEU A 160 -8.60 -1.67 -4.02
CA LEU A 160 -8.94 -2.75 -4.94
C LEU A 160 -9.29 -4.05 -4.21
N ILE A 161 -8.51 -4.42 -3.18
CA ILE A 161 -8.82 -5.58 -2.34
C ILE A 161 -10.19 -5.41 -1.63
N CYS A 162 -10.54 -4.21 -1.20
CA CYS A 162 -11.86 -3.93 -0.62
C CYS A 162 -12.98 -4.12 -1.66
N LYS A 163 -12.78 -3.71 -2.91
CA LYS A 163 -13.75 -3.95 -3.99
C LYS A 163 -13.98 -5.43 -4.23
N ASP A 164 -12.93 -6.25 -4.19
CA ASP A 164 -13.04 -7.69 -4.36
C ASP A 164 -13.82 -8.34 -3.19
N GLU A 165 -13.57 -7.90 -1.95
CA GLU A 165 -14.34 -8.37 -0.78
C GLU A 165 -15.81 -7.96 -0.87
N ILE A 166 -16.12 -6.73 -1.30
CA ILE A 166 -17.50 -6.27 -1.56
C ILE A 166 -18.20 -7.18 -2.58
N ALA A 167 -17.52 -7.47 -3.70
CA ALA A 167 -18.07 -8.33 -4.74
C ALA A 167 -18.33 -9.76 -4.24
N SER A 168 -17.39 -10.31 -3.46
CA SER A 168 -17.53 -11.62 -2.80
C SER A 168 -18.75 -11.65 -1.87
N VAL A 169 -18.88 -10.68 -0.96
CA VAL A 169 -19.99 -10.59 0.00
C VAL A 169 -21.34 -10.45 -0.71
N ARG A 170 -21.44 -9.59 -1.73
CA ARG A 170 -22.68 -9.41 -2.51
C ARG A 170 -23.07 -10.67 -3.26
N THR A 171 -22.10 -11.39 -3.81
CA THR A 171 -22.34 -12.67 -4.51
C THR A 171 -22.89 -13.73 -3.56
N GLN A 172 -22.30 -13.85 -2.35
CA GLN A 172 -22.75 -14.81 -1.33
C GLN A 172 -24.14 -14.53 -0.76
N ARG A 173 -24.64 -13.29 -0.88
CA ARG A 173 -25.91 -12.84 -0.29
C ARG A 173 -27.01 -12.54 -1.31
N GLY A 174 -26.80 -12.83 -2.59
CA GLY A 174 -27.83 -12.64 -3.62
C GLY A 174 -27.99 -11.19 -4.10
N GLY A 175 -26.96 -10.33 -3.96
CA GLY A 175 -26.81 -9.08 -4.71
C GLY A 175 -27.50 -7.82 -4.15
N CYS A 176 -28.62 -7.93 -3.44
CA CYS A 176 -29.42 -6.78 -2.99
C CYS A 176 -29.04 -6.22 -1.60
N LEU A 177 -27.74 -6.13 -1.28
CA LEU A 177 -27.30 -5.58 0.00
C LEU A 177 -27.21 -4.05 -0.02
N GLY A 178 -27.74 -3.41 1.02
CA GLY A 178 -27.53 -1.98 1.28
C GLY A 178 -26.05 -1.67 1.55
N GLN A 179 -25.67 -0.39 1.46
CA GLN A 179 -24.27 0.03 1.68
C GLN A 179 -23.80 -0.31 3.09
N GLU A 180 -24.52 0.13 4.12
CA GLU A 180 -24.17 -0.10 5.53
C GLU A 180 -24.08 -1.60 5.87
N GLU A 181 -25.02 -2.40 5.37
CA GLU A 181 -25.00 -3.85 5.55
C GLU A 181 -23.78 -4.48 4.87
N THR A 182 -23.45 -4.04 3.65
CA THR A 182 -22.26 -4.50 2.92
C THR A 182 -20.98 -4.20 3.71
N VAL A 183 -20.85 -2.98 4.25
CA VAL A 183 -19.71 -2.58 5.09
C VAL A 183 -19.57 -3.49 6.30
N LYS A 184 -20.66 -3.66 7.07
CA LYS A 184 -20.69 -4.52 8.26
C LYS A 184 -20.30 -5.95 7.95
N LEU A 185 -20.80 -6.52 6.84
CA LEU A 185 -20.50 -7.89 6.43
C LEU A 185 -19.04 -8.08 6.02
N CYS A 186 -18.46 -7.13 5.27
CA CYS A 186 -17.03 -7.17 4.92
C CYS A 186 -16.16 -7.14 6.18
N LEU A 187 -16.44 -6.23 7.11
CA LEU A 187 -15.69 -6.09 8.37
C LEU A 187 -15.93 -7.26 9.35
N ARG A 188 -17.00 -8.03 9.18
CA ARG A 188 -17.24 -9.26 9.94
C ARG A 188 -16.24 -10.35 9.60
N ASN A 189 -15.63 -10.31 8.43
CA ASN A 189 -14.50 -11.17 8.06
C ASN A 189 -13.23 -10.72 8.79
N GLY A 190 -13.18 -10.95 10.11
CA GLY A 190 -12.07 -10.52 10.96
C GLY A 190 -10.72 -11.08 10.50
N SER A 191 -10.70 -12.30 9.96
CA SER A 191 -9.49 -12.91 9.41
C SER A 191 -8.92 -12.14 8.21
N TRP A 192 -9.80 -11.59 7.35
CA TRP A 192 -9.39 -10.81 6.19
C TRP A 192 -8.82 -9.46 6.63
N VAL A 193 -9.50 -8.75 7.53
CA VAL A 193 -9.00 -7.48 8.10
C VAL A 193 -7.66 -7.68 8.80
N GLU A 194 -7.52 -8.76 9.58
CA GLU A 194 -6.26 -9.07 10.28
C GLU A 194 -5.12 -9.40 9.31
N ARG A 195 -5.38 -10.12 8.21
CA ARG A 195 -4.38 -10.35 7.16
C ARG A 195 -3.92 -9.05 6.50
N LEU A 196 -4.85 -8.12 6.23
CA LEU A 196 -4.50 -6.79 5.70
C LEU A 196 -3.64 -6.00 6.68
N PHE A 197 -3.99 -6.06 7.97
CA PHE A 197 -3.22 -5.42 9.02
C PHE A 197 -1.81 -5.99 9.16
N HIS A 198 -1.67 -7.32 9.07
CA HIS A 198 -0.37 -7.95 9.11
C HIS A 198 0.51 -7.50 7.94
N LYS A 199 -0.02 -7.51 6.71
CA LYS A 199 0.68 -7.03 5.51
C LYS A 199 1.08 -5.55 5.62
N PHE A 200 0.22 -4.71 6.18
CA PHE A 200 0.56 -3.32 6.48
C PHE A 200 1.78 -3.24 7.40
N GLY A 201 1.77 -4.02 8.48
CA GLY A 201 2.85 -4.02 9.44
C GLY A 201 4.16 -4.58 8.92
N GLU A 202 4.10 -5.64 8.10
CA GLU A 202 5.26 -6.19 7.39
C GLU A 202 5.89 -5.14 6.48
N LEU A 203 5.08 -4.41 5.69
CA LEU A 203 5.58 -3.36 4.82
C LEU A 203 6.34 -2.28 5.60
N LEU A 204 5.76 -1.77 6.69
CA LEU A 204 6.43 -0.76 7.51
C LEU A 204 7.70 -1.29 8.18
N THR A 205 7.69 -2.56 8.60
CA THR A 205 8.84 -3.22 9.20
C THR A 205 9.98 -3.37 8.21
N GLN A 206 9.70 -3.75 6.96
CA GLN A 206 10.70 -3.85 5.89
C GLN A 206 11.36 -2.49 5.63
N VAL A 207 10.58 -1.40 5.56
CA VAL A 207 11.14 -0.05 5.38
C VAL A 207 12.08 0.32 6.51
N GLN A 208 11.72 0.00 7.77
CA GLN A 208 12.59 0.25 8.90
C GLN A 208 13.91 -0.52 8.79
N GLN A 209 13.84 -1.82 8.51
CA GLN A 209 15.03 -2.68 8.38
C GLN A 209 15.96 -2.25 7.26
N THR A 210 15.40 -1.75 6.15
CA THR A 210 16.16 -1.29 4.99
C THR A 210 16.71 0.13 5.13
N CYS A 211 16.21 0.92 6.09
CA CYS A 211 16.68 2.29 6.36
C CYS A 211 17.59 2.41 7.60
N LEU A 212 17.73 1.34 8.40
CA LEU A 212 18.72 1.22 9.48
C LEU A 212 20.11 1.03 8.89
#